data_AF-A0A7K0LMY5-F1
#
_entry.id   AF-A0A7K0LMY5-F1
#
_cell.length_a   1.000
_cell.length_b   1.000
_cell.length_c   1.000
_cell.angle_alpha   90.00
_cell.angle_beta   90.00
_cell.angle_gamma   90.00
#
_symmetry.space_group_name_H-M   'P 1'
#
loop_
_entity.id
_entity.type
_entity.pdbx_description
1 polymer ?
#
loop_
_entity_poly.entity_id
_entity_poly.type
_entity_poly.pdbx_seq_one_letter_code
_entity_poly.pdbx_strand_id
1 'polypeptide(L)'
;NTASGRGDIAAMIGANRAFHLALVDAARMPRLSRLVSSLWDATDVYRSVYYGSAPNRERVDHEHAAIMAAIRSRDVAAVIVELDAHREHAVAELAALMG
;
A
#
# COMPACT_ATOMS: atom_id res chain seq x y z
N ASN A 1 -2.42 -8.29 -17.99
CA ASN A 1 -1.62 -7.08 -18.28
C ASN A 1 -1.89 -6.07 -17.16
N THR A 2 -1.17 -6.17 -16.04
CA THR A 2 -1.39 -5.37 -14.82
C THR A 2 -0.71 -4.00 -14.95
N ALA A 3 -1.13 -3.00 -14.16
CA ALA A 3 -0.51 -1.67 -14.16
C ALA A 3 1.00 -1.74 -13.82
N SER A 4 1.36 -2.60 -12.87
CA SER A 4 2.74 -2.92 -12.48
C SER A 4 3.60 -3.41 -13.64
N GLY A 5 3.12 -4.42 -14.40
CA GLY A 5 3.84 -4.96 -15.55
C GLY A 5 4.00 -3.99 -16.73
N ARG A 6 3.23 -2.90 -16.76
CA ARG A 6 3.33 -1.82 -17.75
C ARG A 6 4.13 -0.61 -17.25
N GLY A 7 4.51 -0.58 -15.97
CA GLY A 7 5.14 0.59 -15.35
C GLY A 7 4.23 1.82 -15.30
N ASP A 8 2.90 1.64 -15.28
CA ASP A 8 1.95 2.74 -15.16
C ASP A 8 1.88 3.20 -13.69
N ILE A 9 2.82 4.06 -13.32
CA ILE A 9 3.00 4.52 -11.93
C ILE A 9 1.74 5.23 -11.43
N ALA A 10 1.09 6.05 -12.25
CA ALA A 10 -0.11 6.78 -11.85
C ALA A 10 -1.26 5.82 -11.51
N ALA A 11 -1.47 4.79 -12.36
CA ALA A 11 -2.46 3.76 -12.09
C ALA A 11 -2.11 2.93 -10.84
N MET A 12 -0.83 2.65 -10.59
CA MET A 12 -0.39 1.94 -9.38
C MET A 12 -0.64 2.74 -8.10
N ILE A 13 -0.36 4.05 -8.11
CA ILE A 13 -0.63 4.93 -6.97
C ILE A 13 -2.13 4.93 -6.64
N GLY A 14 -2.97 5.14 -7.66
CA GLY A 14 -4.43 5.11 -7.50
C GLY A 14 -4.94 3.77 -6.99
N ALA A 15 -4.46 2.66 -7.54
CA ALA A 15 -4.84 1.31 -7.13
C ALA A 15 -4.41 1.02 -5.68
N ASN A 16 -3.19 1.40 -5.30
CA ASN A 16 -2.68 1.23 -3.95
C ASN A 16 -3.49 2.05 -2.92
N ARG A 17 -3.82 3.31 -3.23
CA ARG A 17 -4.69 4.12 -2.37
C ARG A 17 -6.07 3.48 -2.21
N ALA A 18 -6.68 3.04 -3.31
CA ALA A 18 -8.00 2.40 -3.29
C ALA A 18 -7.98 1.09 -2.47
N PHE A 19 -6.93 0.29 -2.59
CA PHE A 19 -6.74 -0.94 -1.84
C PHE A 19 -6.76 -0.68 -0.32
N HIS A 20 -5.93 0.24 0.16
CA HIS A 20 -5.82 0.53 1.59
C HIS A 20 -7.06 1.22 2.16
N LEU A 21 -7.66 2.15 1.43
CA LEU A 21 -8.90 2.79 1.88
C LEU A 21 -10.06 1.79 1.97
N ALA A 22 -10.15 0.80 1.08
CA ALA A 22 -11.19 -0.24 1.18
C ALA A 22 -11.09 -1.04 2.49
N LEU A 23 -9.87 -1.29 2.99
CA LEU A 23 -9.67 -1.97 4.28
C LEU A 23 -10.10 -1.10 5.45
N VAL A 24 -9.78 0.21 5.41
CA VAL A 24 -10.17 1.16 6.46
C VAL A 24 -11.68 1.38 6.47
N ASP A 25 -12.30 1.51 5.30
CA ASP A 25 -13.75 1.71 5.16
C ASP A 25 -14.55 0.50 5.65
N ALA A 26 -13.97 -0.71 5.63
CA ALA A 26 -14.58 -1.89 6.20
C ALA A 26 -14.83 -1.76 7.72
N ALA A 27 -14.08 -0.90 8.43
CA ALA A 27 -14.32 -0.60 9.84
C ALA A 27 -15.61 0.21 10.08
N ARG A 28 -16.22 0.78 9.02
CA ARG A 28 -17.43 1.62 9.09
C ARG A 28 -17.31 2.79 10.07
N MET A 29 -16.13 3.43 10.07
CA MET A 29 -15.81 4.58 10.92
C MET A 29 -15.51 5.82 10.07
N PRO A 30 -16.51 6.64 9.69
CA PRO A 30 -16.32 7.75 8.75
C PRO A 30 -15.33 8.84 9.20
N ARG A 31 -15.10 8.95 10.52
CA ARG A 31 -14.06 9.85 11.05
C ARG A 31 -12.65 9.28 10.81
N LEU A 32 -12.47 7.96 10.96
CA LEU A 32 -11.21 7.29 10.73
C LEU A 32 -10.83 7.34 9.25
N SER A 33 -11.74 6.98 8.34
CA SER A 33 -11.50 7.02 6.90
C SER A 33 -11.04 8.41 6.42
N ARG A 34 -11.68 9.48 6.94
CA ARG A 34 -11.29 10.86 6.62
C ARG A 34 -9.88 11.19 7.10
N LEU A 35 -9.55 10.83 8.35
CA LEU A 35 -8.21 11.06 8.89
C LEU A 35 -7.14 10.32 8.08
N VAL A 36 -7.36 9.05 7.77
CA VAL A 36 -6.42 8.25 6.97
C VAL A 36 -6.28 8.82 5.56
N SER A 37 -7.37 9.21 4.90
CA SER A 37 -7.29 9.83 3.57
C SER A 37 -6.48 11.13 3.59
N SER A 38 -6.65 11.99 4.60
CA SER A 38 -5.87 13.23 4.71
C SER A 38 -4.38 12.97 4.92
N LEU A 39 -4.01 11.95 5.72
CA LEU A 39 -2.62 11.54 5.88
C LEU A 39 -2.04 10.99 4.56
N TRP A 40 -2.87 10.29 3.79
CA TRP A 40 -2.48 9.79 2.47
C TRP A 40 -2.18 10.92 1.50
N ASP A 41 -3.06 11.92 1.40
CA ASP A 41 -2.88 13.06 0.50
C ASP A 41 -1.57 13.81 0.78
N ALA A 42 -1.13 13.86 2.05
CA ALA A 42 0.13 14.47 2.45
C ALA A 42 1.38 13.62 2.12
N THR A 43 1.22 12.32 1.90
CA THR A 43 2.32 11.36 1.73
C THR A 43 2.38 10.69 0.35
N ASP A 44 1.37 10.90 -0.49
CA ASP A 44 1.21 10.20 -1.78
C ASP A 44 2.35 10.49 -2.77
N VAL A 45 2.99 11.67 -2.68
CA VAL A 45 4.15 12.02 -3.52
C VAL A 45 5.31 11.04 -3.36
N TYR A 46 5.49 10.47 -2.17
CA TYR A 46 6.55 9.51 -1.90
C TYR A 46 6.27 8.16 -2.58
N ARG A 47 5.00 7.82 -2.86
CA ARG A 47 4.67 6.60 -3.61
C ARG A 47 5.17 6.65 -5.05
N SER A 48 5.18 7.82 -5.68
CA SER A 48 5.79 8.00 -7.02
C SER A 48 7.28 7.65 -7.02
N VAL A 49 8.00 8.04 -5.97
CA VAL A 49 9.43 7.73 -5.81
C VAL A 49 9.62 6.22 -5.60
N TYR A 50 8.86 5.61 -4.69
CA TYR A 50 8.93 4.18 -4.42
C TYR A 50 8.66 3.32 -5.67
N TYR A 51 7.62 3.67 -6.45
CA TYR A 51 7.24 2.94 -7.67
C TYR A 51 8.14 3.21 -8.88
N GLY A 52 9.10 4.13 -8.79
CA GLY A 52 10.14 4.28 -9.83
C GLY A 52 10.96 3.00 -10.02
N SER A 53 11.15 2.22 -8.95
CA SER A 53 11.92 0.96 -8.96
C SER A 53 11.07 -0.24 -9.39
N ALA A 54 11.51 -0.98 -10.41
CA ALA A 54 10.89 -2.24 -10.85
C ALA A 54 10.77 -3.29 -9.73
N PRO A 55 11.85 -3.59 -8.99
CA PRO A 55 11.79 -4.48 -7.83
C PRO A 55 10.72 -4.08 -6.80
N ASN A 56 10.54 -2.77 -6.57
CA ASN A 56 9.55 -2.27 -5.63
C ASN A 56 8.11 -2.47 -6.14
N ARG A 57 7.89 -2.37 -7.45
CA ARG A 57 6.58 -2.66 -8.07
C ARG A 57 6.21 -4.13 -7.94
N GLU A 58 7.15 -5.03 -8.24
CA GLU A 58 6.95 -6.47 -8.08
C GLU A 58 6.70 -6.86 -6.62
N ARG A 59 7.50 -6.32 -5.69
CA ARG A 59 7.32 -6.54 -4.26
C ARG A 59 5.92 -6.13 -3.80
N VAL A 60 5.43 -4.96 -4.21
CA VAL A 60 4.11 -4.46 -3.81
C VAL A 60 2.99 -5.40 -4.25
N ASP A 61 3.09 -5.96 -5.46
CA ASP A 61 2.08 -6.90 -5.97
C ASP A 61 2.03 -8.17 -5.11
N HIS A 62 3.21 -8.68 -4.71
CA HIS A 62 3.30 -9.84 -3.82
C HIS A 62 2.75 -9.56 -2.42
N GLU A 63 3.08 -8.40 -1.83
CA GLU A 63 2.61 -7.99 -0.51
C GLU A 63 1.09 -7.81 -0.48
N HIS A 64 0.51 -7.15 -1.49
CA HIS A 64 -0.95 -7.00 -1.59
C HIS A 64 -1.65 -8.35 -1.75
N ALA A 65 -1.04 -9.28 -2.49
CA ALA A 65 -1.56 -10.65 -2.60
C ALA A 65 -1.53 -11.40 -1.26
N ALA A 66 -0.46 -11.23 -0.46
CA ALA A 66 -0.32 -11.83 0.86
C ALA A 66 -1.34 -11.27 1.86
N ILE A 67 -1.50 -9.94 1.92
CA ILE A 67 -2.52 -9.28 2.74
C ILE A 67 -3.92 -9.81 2.38
N MET A 68 -4.24 -9.91 1.09
CA MET A 68 -5.52 -10.44 0.64
C MET A 68 -5.72 -11.92 0.99
N ALA A 69 -4.66 -12.73 0.99
CA ALA A 69 -4.73 -14.12 1.45
C ALA A 69 -5.04 -14.20 2.95
N ALA A 70 -4.37 -13.39 3.78
CA ALA A 70 -4.62 -13.31 5.21
C ALA A 70 -6.04 -12.80 5.54
N ILE A 71 -6.56 -11.82 4.78
CA ILE A 71 -7.94 -11.36 4.93
C ILE A 71 -8.92 -12.49 4.61
N ARG A 72 -8.70 -13.24 3.52
CA ARG A 72 -9.58 -14.36 3.12
C ARG A 72 -9.58 -15.50 4.14
N SER A 73 -8.46 -15.77 4.79
CA SER A 73 -8.39 -16.77 5.88
C SER A 73 -8.99 -16.25 7.19
N ARG A 74 -9.35 -14.96 7.27
CA ARG A 74 -9.83 -14.27 8.47
C ARG A 74 -8.84 -14.33 9.64
N ASP A 75 -7.55 -14.41 9.32
CA ASP A 75 -6.47 -14.38 10.31
C ASP A 75 -6.05 -12.94 10.58
N VAL A 76 -6.63 -12.34 11.62
CA VAL A 76 -6.36 -10.94 11.99
C VAL A 76 -4.90 -10.71 12.33
N ALA A 77 -4.24 -11.67 13.00
CA ALA A 77 -2.83 -11.53 13.37
C ALA A 77 -1.94 -11.52 12.13
N ALA A 78 -2.21 -12.42 11.17
CA ALA A 78 -1.51 -12.43 9.89
C ALA A 78 -1.75 -11.13 9.12
N VAL A 79 -2.99 -10.61 9.07
CA VAL A 79 -3.27 -9.33 8.39
C VAL A 79 -2.46 -8.17 8.99
N ILE A 80 -2.34 -8.11 10.32
CA ILE A 80 -1.54 -7.07 10.98
C ILE A 80 -0.05 -7.20 10.59
N VAL A 81 0.51 -8.41 10.66
CA VAL A 81 1.91 -8.66 10.29
C VAL A 81 2.20 -8.27 8.84
N GLU A 82 1.32 -8.67 7.91
CA GLU A 82 1.50 -8.37 6.48
C GLU A 82 1.37 -6.86 6.19
N LEU A 83 0.43 -6.17 6.84
CA LEU A 83 0.28 -4.72 6.70
C LEU A 83 1.47 -3.94 7.29
N ASP A 84 2.01 -4.41 8.42
CA ASP A 84 3.18 -3.81 9.05
C ASP A 84 4.42 -3.97 8.17
N ALA A 85 4.69 -5.19 7.70
CA ALA A 85 5.80 -5.46 6.78
C ALA A 85 5.70 -4.62 5.49
N HIS A 86 4.52 -4.57 4.88
CA HIS A 86 4.27 -3.75 3.68
C HIS A 86 4.56 -2.25 3.92
N ARG A 87 4.16 -1.71 5.08
CA ARG A 87 4.41 -0.31 5.46
C ARG A 87 5.89 -0.07 5.69
N GLU A 88 6.56 -0.94 6.43
CA GLU A 88 7.97 -0.81 6.79
C GLU A 88 8.89 -0.83 5.56
N HIS A 89 8.62 -1.71 4.60
CA HIS A 89 9.38 -1.75 3.35
C HIS A 89 9.31 -0.43 2.58
N ALA A 90 8.12 0.16 2.44
CA ALA A 90 7.99 1.45 1.78
C ALA A 90 8.73 2.57 2.52
N VAL A 91 8.64 2.60 3.86
CA VAL A 91 9.34 3.59 4.69
C VAL A 91 10.86 3.43 4.61
N ALA A 92 11.37 2.21 4.67
CA ALA A 92 12.81 1.92 4.63
C ALA A 92 13.45 2.37 3.31
N GLU A 93 12.81 2.09 2.17
CA GLU A 93 13.29 2.54 0.85
C GLU A 93 13.32 4.06 0.75
N LEU A 94 12.27 4.74 1.24
CA LEU A 94 12.21 6.20 1.21
C LEU A 94 13.25 6.82 2.13
N ALA A 95 13.46 6.25 3.32
CA ALA A 95 14.48 6.69 4.25
C ALA A 95 15.88 6.57 3.65
N ALA A 96 16.16 5.49 2.90
CA ALA A 96 17.44 5.27 2.24
C ALA A 96 17.74 6.30 1.12
N LEU A 97 16.72 6.94 0.55
CA LEU A 97 16.88 7.98 -0.48
C LEU A 97 17.11 9.40 0.10
N MET A 98 16.85 9.58 1.40
CA MET A 98 16.99 10.86 2.10
C MET A 98 18.28 10.96 2.93
N GLY A 99 19.11 9.91 2.92
CA GLY A 99 20.46 9.89 3.50
C GLY A 99 21.54 10.04 2.43
#